data_AF-W7EK42-F1
#
_entry.id   AF-W7EK42-F1
#
_cell.length_a   1.000
_cell.length_b   1.000
_cell.length_c   1.000
_cell.angle_alpha   90.00
_cell.angle_beta   90.00
_cell.angle_gamma   90.00
#
_symmetry.space_group_name_H-M   'P 1'
#
loop_
_entity.id
_entity.type
_entity.pdbx_description
1 polymer ?
#
loop_
_entity_poly.entity_id
_entity_poly.type
_entity_poly.pdbx_seq_one_letter_code
_entity_poly.pdbx_strand_id
1 'polypeptide(L)'
;MINLLHVLVLIAASALPFAAAASDKPLKPCTVISPTTERFFDLNPMRRLAPSESDGKKSNKKEAEEGSWHARGYDYGANFTINFCGPVVEELDEVQDLDKALWRNVSAFYEKGSKQWAIGLESSEPIFRGRKLILNYTGGSLCPSSPSKSKRALEPVALDSREIIDGDDDDDDKGKDKDKDKGKDRKKKTEERRKTTVISLLCDSDPLAKTSVSFVAAVDDCAYFFEGRSPFACGGVHQEAQALSPGGVFGVMVTIAVLVYFAGGCVYQRTVMHQRGWRQLPNYAMWAGIWRFFTDMFVILTSSCARFMPARRGYSRVSLGQDNARRGRRNEDEDRLIDNLDEEWDD
;
A
#
# COMPACT_ATOMS: atom_id res chain seq x y z
N MET A 1 40.72 15.76 -26.67
CA MET A 1 39.47 16.55 -26.63
C MET A 1 38.26 15.72 -27.07
N ILE A 2 38.40 14.86 -28.08
CA ILE A 2 37.35 13.95 -28.58
C ILE A 2 36.81 12.99 -27.49
N ASN A 3 37.68 12.41 -26.65
CA ASN A 3 37.26 11.50 -25.58
C ASN A 3 36.49 12.20 -24.44
N LEU A 4 36.74 13.49 -24.18
CA LEU A 4 36.03 14.23 -23.13
C LEU A 4 34.61 14.62 -23.60
N LEU A 5 34.46 14.89 -24.90
CA LEU A 5 33.19 15.23 -25.53
C LEU A 5 32.29 14.00 -25.63
N HIS A 6 32.85 12.81 -25.92
CA HIS A 6 32.11 11.55 -25.87
C HIS A 6 31.68 11.15 -24.45
N VAL A 7 32.51 11.42 -23.44
CA VAL A 7 32.12 11.19 -22.04
C VAL A 7 30.99 12.14 -21.60
N LEU A 8 31.04 13.41 -22.02
CA LEU A 8 29.95 14.37 -21.76
C LEU A 8 28.64 14.01 -22.47
N VAL A 9 28.70 13.48 -23.70
CA VAL A 9 27.52 13.00 -24.43
C VAL A 9 26.94 11.72 -23.81
N LEU A 10 27.79 10.81 -23.31
CA LEU A 10 27.35 9.60 -22.59
C LEU A 10 26.70 9.93 -21.23
N ILE A 11 27.21 10.94 -20.51
CA ILE A 11 26.60 11.40 -19.24
C ILE A 11 25.28 12.15 -19.50
N ALA A 12 25.18 12.90 -20.59
CA ALA A 12 23.92 13.54 -20.99
C ALA A 12 22.85 12.52 -21.43
N ALA A 13 23.26 11.42 -22.08
CA ALA A 13 22.36 10.34 -22.46
C ALA A 13 21.83 9.52 -21.26
N SER A 14 22.60 9.42 -20.17
CA SER A 14 22.14 8.81 -18.91
C SER A 14 21.25 9.71 -18.06
N ALA A 15 21.17 11.01 -18.39
CA ALA A 15 20.36 12.00 -17.70
C ALA A 15 19.01 12.27 -18.38
N LEU A 16 18.69 11.55 -19.45
CA LEU A 16 17.30 11.42 -19.88
C LEU A 16 16.58 10.65 -18.77
N PRO A 17 15.59 11.24 -18.08
CA PRO A 17 14.70 10.44 -17.26
C PRO A 17 14.06 9.48 -18.25
N PHE A 18 14.40 8.20 -18.14
CA PHE A 18 13.51 7.16 -18.61
C PHE A 18 12.16 7.54 -18.00
N ALA A 19 11.23 7.96 -18.86
CA ALA A 19 9.83 7.93 -18.52
C ALA A 19 9.55 6.47 -18.23
N ALA A 20 9.79 6.07 -16.98
CA ALA A 20 9.29 4.83 -16.45
C ALA A 20 7.79 4.95 -16.66
N ALA A 21 7.29 4.21 -17.66
CA ALA A 21 5.87 3.95 -17.82
C ALA A 21 5.33 3.71 -16.41
N ALA A 22 4.31 4.48 -16.03
CA ALA A 22 3.69 4.39 -14.72
C ALA A 22 3.44 2.92 -14.42
N SER A 23 4.31 2.34 -13.59
CA SER A 23 4.10 1.02 -13.06
C SER A 23 2.92 1.21 -12.13
N ASP A 24 1.74 0.71 -12.54
CA ASP A 24 0.51 0.75 -11.77
C ASP A 24 0.82 0.15 -10.40
N LYS A 25 1.12 1.03 -9.45
CA LYS A 25 1.36 0.60 -8.08
C LYS A 25 0.05 -0.01 -7.60
N PRO A 26 0.09 -1.16 -6.89
CA PRO A 26 -1.13 -1.73 -6.33
C PRO A 26 -1.82 -0.65 -5.49
N LEU A 27 -3.08 -0.38 -5.83
CA LEU A 27 -3.90 0.60 -5.12
C LEU A 27 -3.99 0.19 -3.64
N LYS A 28 -4.08 1.20 -2.78
CA LYS A 28 -4.30 0.94 -1.35
C LYS A 28 -5.64 0.24 -1.15
N PRO A 29 -5.79 -0.63 -0.13
CA PRO A 29 -7.09 -1.18 0.21
C PRO A 29 -8.08 -0.04 0.49
N CYS A 30 -9.36 -0.27 0.19
CA CYS A 30 -10.43 0.70 0.35
C CYS A 30 -10.30 1.94 -0.57
N THR A 31 -9.63 1.80 -1.71
CA THR A 31 -9.51 2.87 -2.71
C THR A 31 -9.91 2.38 -4.09
N VAL A 32 -10.45 3.27 -4.92
CA VAL A 32 -10.85 2.94 -6.29
C VAL A 32 -10.73 4.15 -7.21
N ILE A 33 -10.41 3.88 -8.47
CA ILE A 33 -10.41 4.88 -9.54
C ILE A 33 -11.68 4.70 -10.37
N SER A 34 -12.41 5.78 -10.61
CA SER A 34 -13.58 5.75 -11.47
C SER A 34 -13.17 5.49 -12.93
N PRO A 35 -13.73 4.48 -13.61
CA PRO A 35 -13.41 4.19 -15.01
C PRO A 35 -13.98 5.25 -15.98
N THR A 36 -14.88 6.12 -15.52
CA THR A 36 -15.53 7.13 -16.36
C THR A 36 -14.97 8.53 -16.19
N THR A 37 -14.46 8.85 -15.01
CA THR A 37 -13.96 10.19 -14.68
C THR A 37 -12.48 10.21 -14.32
N GLU A 38 -11.83 9.05 -14.24
CA GLU A 38 -10.42 8.89 -13.82
C GLU A 38 -10.11 9.56 -12.46
N ARG A 39 -11.16 9.77 -11.65
CA ARG A 39 -11.03 10.34 -10.31
C ARG A 39 -10.73 9.25 -9.32
N PHE A 40 -9.93 9.58 -8.32
CA PHE A 40 -9.55 8.67 -7.26
C PHE A 40 -10.41 8.89 -6.02
N PHE A 41 -10.88 7.80 -5.44
CA PHE A 41 -11.75 7.80 -4.28
C PHE A 41 -11.04 7.05 -3.16
N ASP A 42 -10.83 7.74 -2.03
CA ASP A 42 -10.22 7.16 -0.83
C ASP A 42 -11.26 7.09 0.27
N LEU A 43 -11.71 5.88 0.59
CA LEU A 43 -12.70 5.64 1.63
C LEU A 43 -12.07 5.28 2.98
N ASN A 44 -10.75 5.19 3.08
CA ASN A 44 -10.05 4.90 4.34
C ASN A 44 -10.41 5.84 5.50
N PRO A 45 -10.65 7.15 5.30
CA PRO A 45 -11.07 8.03 6.39
C PRO A 45 -12.44 7.67 6.99
N MET A 46 -13.28 6.92 6.28
CA MET A 46 -14.59 6.47 6.76
C MET A 46 -14.51 5.18 7.58
N ARG A 47 -13.39 4.45 7.49
CA ARG A 47 -13.17 3.20 8.20
C ARG A 47 -12.92 3.49 9.67
N ARG A 48 -13.77 2.97 10.54
CA ARG A 48 -13.55 2.99 11.99
C ARG A 48 -12.64 1.83 12.36
N LEU A 49 -11.67 2.08 13.23
CA LEU A 49 -10.75 1.04 13.73
C LEU A 49 -11.05 0.81 15.20
N ALA A 50 -10.94 -0.45 15.64
CA ALA A 50 -11.01 -0.77 17.05
C ALA A 50 -9.86 -0.10 17.82
N PRO A 51 -10.07 0.33 19.07
CA PRO A 51 -9.06 1.02 19.88
C PRO A 51 -7.79 0.20 20.14
N SER A 52 -7.82 -1.12 19.90
CA SER A 52 -6.66 -2.01 20.01
C SER A 52 -5.75 -2.04 18.77
N GLU A 53 -6.22 -1.62 17.60
CA GLU A 53 -5.47 -1.64 16.33
C GLU A 53 -4.96 -0.25 15.89
N SER A 54 -5.18 0.79 16.70
CA SER A 54 -4.62 2.10 16.42
C SER A 54 -3.12 2.11 16.70
N ASP A 55 -2.32 1.79 15.69
CA ASP A 55 -0.86 2.00 15.67
C ASP A 55 -0.54 3.48 15.93
N GLY A 56 -0.36 3.88 17.19
CA GLY A 56 0.44 5.01 17.69
C GLY A 56 0.34 6.40 17.04
N LYS A 57 -0.51 6.59 16.04
CA LYS A 57 -0.63 7.78 15.22
C LYS A 57 -1.99 8.37 15.52
N LYS A 58 -1.96 9.61 16.01
CA LYS A 58 -3.12 10.45 16.33
C LYS A 58 -4.09 10.57 15.13
N SER A 59 -4.88 9.54 14.82
CA SER A 59 -6.22 9.77 14.30
C SER A 59 -7.01 10.43 15.43
N ASN A 60 -7.87 11.38 15.09
CA ASN A 60 -8.53 12.24 16.07
C ASN A 60 -9.17 11.40 17.17
N LYS A 61 -8.79 11.66 18.42
CA LYS A 61 -9.26 10.95 19.63
C LYS A 61 -10.79 10.92 19.77
N LYS A 62 -11.51 11.79 19.04
CA LYS A 62 -12.98 11.83 18.94
C LYS A 62 -13.58 10.76 18.01
N GLU A 63 -12.84 10.31 17.00
CA GLU A 63 -13.34 9.38 15.99
C GLU A 63 -13.16 7.90 16.36
N ALA A 64 -12.24 7.58 17.27
CA ALA A 64 -12.10 6.25 17.84
C ALA A 64 -13.09 6.01 19.00
N GLU A 65 -13.73 7.06 19.51
CA GLU A 65 -14.74 7.01 20.58
C GLU A 65 -16.17 6.90 20.04
N GLU A 66 -16.40 7.38 18.80
CA GLU A 66 -17.58 7.05 17.99
C GLU A 66 -17.37 5.65 17.41
N GLY A 67 -18.11 4.65 17.87
CA GLY A 67 -18.07 3.27 17.39
C GLY A 67 -18.44 3.10 15.89
N SER A 68 -18.97 1.94 15.52
CA SER A 68 -19.36 1.69 14.13
C SER A 68 -20.51 2.60 13.68
N TRP A 69 -20.74 2.70 12.38
CA TRP A 69 -21.83 3.51 11.83
C TRP A 69 -23.17 2.86 12.09
N HIS A 70 -24.11 3.62 12.66
CA HIS A 70 -25.45 3.14 12.96
C HIS A 70 -26.47 3.69 11.95
N ALA A 71 -27.33 2.81 11.44
CA ALA A 71 -28.48 3.16 10.63
C ALA A 71 -29.77 2.60 11.28
N ARG A 72 -30.81 3.44 11.38
CA ARG A 72 -32.11 3.05 11.94
C ARG A 72 -33.04 2.62 10.82
N GLY A 73 -33.50 1.37 10.84
CA GLY A 73 -34.56 0.91 9.95
C GLY A 73 -35.92 1.05 10.63
N TYR A 74 -36.49 2.26 10.64
CA TYR A 74 -37.80 2.51 11.26
C TYR A 74 -38.88 1.56 10.73
N ASP A 75 -38.90 1.34 9.41
CA ASP A 75 -39.86 0.44 8.77
C ASP A 75 -39.54 -1.04 9.00
N TYR A 76 -38.26 -1.37 9.24
CA TYR A 76 -37.79 -2.74 9.46
C TYR A 76 -37.89 -3.19 10.92
N GLY A 77 -37.92 -2.23 11.86
CA GLY A 77 -37.95 -2.48 13.29
C GLY A 77 -36.63 -3.03 13.87
N ALA A 78 -35.49 -2.72 13.24
CA ALA A 78 -34.17 -3.08 13.74
C ALA A 78 -33.15 -1.95 13.59
N ASN A 79 -32.12 -1.99 14.44
CA ASN A 79 -30.95 -1.13 14.32
C ASN A 79 -29.85 -1.88 13.57
N PHE A 80 -29.25 -1.20 12.60
CA PHE A 80 -28.15 -1.72 11.80
C PHE A 80 -26.86 -1.05 12.23
N THR A 81 -25.80 -1.84 12.31
CA THR A 81 -24.45 -1.39 12.63
C THR A 81 -23.52 -1.86 11.53
N ILE A 82 -22.75 -0.93 10.96
CA ILE A 82 -21.98 -1.11 9.74
C ILE A 82 -20.63 -0.41 9.88
N ASN A 83 -19.58 -1.02 9.34
CA ASN A 83 -18.31 -0.35 9.12
C ASN A 83 -17.94 -0.36 7.63
N PHE A 84 -17.06 0.54 7.21
CA PHE A 84 -16.58 0.66 5.84
C PHE A 84 -15.19 0.04 5.69
N CYS A 85 -15.03 -0.88 4.73
CA CYS A 85 -13.76 -1.54 4.42
C CYS A 85 -13.04 -2.15 5.63
N GLY A 86 -13.81 -2.64 6.59
CA GLY A 86 -13.29 -3.16 7.85
C GLY A 86 -14.39 -3.91 8.61
N PRO A 87 -14.00 -4.70 9.63
CA PRO A 87 -14.96 -5.31 10.53
C PRO A 87 -15.56 -4.29 11.47
N VAL A 88 -16.71 -4.60 12.07
CA VAL A 88 -17.33 -3.74 13.09
C VAL A 88 -16.42 -3.60 14.31
N VAL A 89 -16.49 -2.45 14.97
CA VAL A 89 -15.72 -2.14 16.18
C VAL A 89 -16.25 -2.89 17.40
N GLU A 90 -17.55 -3.17 17.43
CA GLU A 90 -18.22 -3.87 18.50
C GLU A 90 -17.92 -5.37 18.47
N GLU A 91 -17.70 -5.96 19.66
CA GLU A 91 -17.58 -7.41 19.79
C GLU A 91 -18.95 -8.08 19.63
N LEU A 92 -18.99 -9.17 18.87
CA LEU A 92 -20.21 -9.94 18.59
C LEU A 92 -20.18 -11.26 19.35
N ASP A 93 -21.21 -11.52 20.16
CA ASP A 93 -21.25 -12.68 21.06
C ASP A 93 -22.22 -13.78 20.63
N GLU A 94 -23.29 -13.44 19.88
CA GLU A 94 -24.37 -14.38 19.53
C GLU A 94 -24.88 -14.20 18.08
N VAL A 95 -23.95 -14.23 17.12
CA VAL A 95 -24.31 -14.18 15.69
C VAL A 95 -24.94 -15.50 15.25
N GLN A 96 -26.17 -15.43 14.75
CA GLN A 96 -26.89 -16.59 14.22
C GLN A 96 -26.33 -17.04 12.86
N ASP A 97 -26.33 -18.35 12.62
CA ASP A 97 -26.03 -18.97 11.33
C ASP A 97 -24.67 -18.58 10.70
N LEU A 98 -23.69 -18.26 11.55
CA LEU A 98 -22.33 -17.91 11.15
C LEU A 98 -21.31 -18.55 12.11
N ASP A 99 -20.23 -19.09 11.55
CA ASP A 99 -19.15 -19.70 12.34
C ASP A 99 -18.39 -18.66 13.18
N LYS A 100 -17.97 -19.05 14.39
CA LYS A 100 -17.30 -18.17 15.35
C LYS A 100 -16.00 -17.57 14.81
N ALA A 101 -15.30 -18.29 13.94
CA ALA A 101 -14.08 -17.81 13.31
C ALA A 101 -14.33 -16.59 12.40
N LEU A 102 -15.54 -16.46 11.84
CA LEU A 102 -15.90 -15.39 10.92
C LEU A 102 -16.45 -14.14 11.61
N TRP A 103 -16.73 -14.20 12.92
CA TRP A 103 -17.32 -13.09 13.66
C TRP A 103 -16.42 -11.85 13.65
N ARG A 104 -15.09 -12.05 13.65
CA ARG A 104 -14.10 -10.97 13.54
C ARG A 104 -14.08 -10.25 12.20
N ASN A 105 -14.65 -10.86 11.16
CA ASN A 105 -14.66 -10.30 9.80
C ASN A 105 -16.04 -9.75 9.43
N VAL A 106 -16.99 -9.69 10.38
CA VAL A 106 -18.32 -9.14 10.11
C VAL A 106 -18.21 -7.63 9.99
N SER A 107 -18.58 -7.09 8.83
CA SER A 107 -18.56 -5.65 8.57
C SER A 107 -19.91 -4.99 8.78
N ALA A 108 -20.99 -5.77 8.81
CA ALA A 108 -22.34 -5.28 8.99
C ALA A 108 -23.23 -6.32 9.67
N PHE A 109 -24.02 -5.89 10.65
CA PHE A 109 -25.00 -6.71 11.35
C PHE A 109 -26.24 -5.91 11.75
N TYR A 110 -27.30 -6.61 12.13
CA TYR A 110 -28.46 -6.01 12.79
C TYR A 110 -28.88 -6.81 14.00
N GLU A 111 -29.56 -6.12 14.91
CA GLU A 111 -30.08 -6.69 16.14
C GLU A 111 -31.60 -6.71 16.10
N LYS A 112 -32.20 -7.89 16.30
CA LYS A 112 -33.65 -8.06 16.37
C LYS A 112 -34.00 -8.87 17.62
N GLY A 113 -34.52 -8.20 18.64
CA GLY A 113 -34.71 -8.78 19.97
C GLY A 113 -33.37 -9.00 20.66
N SER A 114 -33.11 -10.23 21.13
CA SER A 114 -31.84 -10.61 21.77
C SER A 114 -30.86 -11.31 20.82
N LYS A 115 -31.11 -11.31 19.51
CA LYS A 115 -30.31 -12.04 18.52
C LYS A 115 -29.66 -11.09 17.52
N GLN A 116 -28.40 -11.39 17.20
CA GLN A 116 -27.61 -10.67 16.20
C GLN A 116 -27.53 -11.48 14.90
N TRP A 117 -27.67 -10.79 13.77
CA TRP A 117 -27.61 -11.40 12.44
C TRP A 117 -26.60 -10.65 11.58
N ALA A 118 -25.57 -11.35 11.10
CA ALA A 118 -24.59 -10.79 10.18
C ALA A 118 -25.21 -10.64 8.78
N ILE A 119 -25.04 -9.48 8.16
CA ILE A 119 -25.55 -9.18 6.82
C ILE A 119 -24.44 -9.03 5.77
N GLY A 120 -23.18 -9.20 6.19
CA GLY A 120 -22.05 -9.32 5.29
C GLY A 120 -20.70 -9.34 6.02
N LEU A 121 -19.72 -9.95 5.36
CA LEU A 121 -18.32 -9.92 5.76
C LEU A 121 -17.60 -8.73 5.13
N GLU A 122 -16.44 -8.40 5.71
CA GLU A 122 -15.55 -7.35 5.26
C GLU A 122 -15.18 -7.49 3.78
N SER A 123 -15.27 -6.36 3.06
CA SER A 123 -14.70 -6.19 1.74
C SER A 123 -13.98 -4.85 1.68
N SER A 124 -12.72 -4.87 1.27
CA SER A 124 -11.88 -3.67 1.10
C SER A 124 -11.86 -3.17 -0.35
N GLU A 125 -12.73 -3.69 -1.22
CA GLU A 125 -12.73 -3.38 -2.65
C GLU A 125 -14.04 -2.69 -3.05
N PRO A 126 -14.07 -1.34 -3.05
CA PRO A 126 -15.20 -0.60 -3.57
C PRO A 126 -15.24 -0.70 -5.11
N ILE A 127 -16.45 -0.82 -5.66
CA ILE A 127 -16.69 -1.01 -7.09
C ILE A 127 -17.57 0.11 -7.64
N PHE A 128 -17.33 0.51 -8.89
CA PHE A 128 -18.26 1.38 -9.61
C PHE A 128 -19.29 0.55 -10.36
N ARG A 129 -20.58 0.83 -10.13
CA ARG A 129 -21.67 0.35 -11.00
C ARG A 129 -22.31 1.55 -11.68
N GLY A 130 -22.02 1.71 -12.97
CA GLY A 130 -22.38 2.92 -13.70
C GLY A 130 -21.71 4.15 -13.07
N ARG A 131 -22.52 5.10 -12.60
CA ARG A 131 -22.03 6.34 -11.95
C ARG A 131 -22.01 6.28 -10.42
N LYS A 132 -22.45 5.18 -9.82
CA LYS A 132 -22.54 5.03 -8.36
C LYS A 132 -21.34 4.24 -7.84
N LEU A 133 -20.75 4.74 -6.75
CA LEU A 133 -19.74 4.04 -5.97
C LEU A 133 -20.46 3.07 -5.02
N ILE A 134 -20.09 1.80 -5.05
CA ILE A 134 -20.77 0.74 -4.31
C ILE A 134 -19.76 -0.07 -3.51
N LEU A 135 -20.09 -0.35 -2.26
CA LEU A 135 -19.40 -1.32 -1.43
C LEU A 135 -20.31 -2.53 -1.22
N ASN A 136 -19.81 -3.71 -1.56
CA ASN A 136 -20.57 -4.96 -1.52
C ASN A 136 -20.02 -5.88 -0.43
N TYR A 137 -20.88 -6.26 0.51
CA TYR A 137 -20.56 -7.24 1.54
C TYR A 137 -21.38 -8.50 1.34
N THR A 138 -20.70 -9.64 1.43
CA THR A 138 -21.27 -10.96 1.16
C THR A 138 -20.93 -11.95 2.27
N GLY A 139 -21.59 -13.11 2.30
CA GLY A 139 -21.22 -14.17 3.23
C GLY A 139 -21.74 -13.97 4.65
N GLY A 140 -22.85 -13.24 4.83
CA GLY A 140 -23.51 -13.11 6.12
C GLY A 140 -24.16 -14.41 6.62
N SER A 141 -25.04 -14.23 7.60
CA SER A 141 -25.93 -15.28 8.11
C SER A 141 -26.84 -15.84 7.02
N LEU A 142 -27.45 -17.00 7.28
CA LEU A 142 -28.36 -17.63 6.32
C LEU A 142 -29.61 -16.80 6.12
N CYS A 143 -30.09 -16.73 4.88
CA CYS A 143 -31.37 -16.11 4.58
C CYS A 143 -32.49 -16.98 5.14
N PRO A 144 -33.60 -16.37 5.59
CA PRO A 144 -34.75 -17.15 6.01
C PRO A 144 -35.18 -18.01 4.83
N SER A 145 -35.03 -19.33 4.98
CA SER A 145 -35.55 -20.25 3.97
C SER A 145 -37.06 -20.07 3.93
N SER A 146 -37.62 -19.82 2.75
CA SER A 146 -39.03 -20.15 2.54
C SER A 146 -39.18 -21.63 2.95
N PRO A 147 -40.14 -22.00 3.82
CA PRO A 147 -40.25 -23.37 4.27
C PRO A 147 -40.28 -24.27 3.04
N SER A 148 -39.36 -25.21 3.00
CA SER A 148 -39.16 -26.20 1.95
C SER A 148 -40.35 -27.18 1.88
N LYS A 149 -41.56 -26.68 1.63
CA LYS A 149 -42.80 -27.42 1.37
C LYS A 149 -43.78 -26.66 0.46
N SER A 150 -43.31 -25.78 -0.42
CA SER A 150 -44.09 -25.39 -1.60
C SER A 150 -43.39 -25.89 -2.86
N LYS A 151 -43.75 -27.09 -3.30
CA LYS A 151 -43.43 -27.62 -4.65
C LYS A 151 -44.17 -26.85 -5.77
N ARG A 152 -44.38 -25.53 -5.63
CA ARG A 152 -45.19 -24.72 -6.56
C ARG A 152 -44.67 -23.30 -6.82
N ALA A 153 -43.38 -23.03 -6.62
CA ALA A 153 -42.76 -21.89 -7.28
C ALA A 153 -42.10 -22.40 -8.57
N LEU A 154 -42.52 -21.86 -9.72
CA LEU A 154 -41.99 -22.18 -11.04
C LEU A 154 -40.46 -22.03 -11.03
N GLU A 155 -39.72 -23.13 -11.10
CA GLU A 155 -38.35 -23.08 -11.56
C GLU A 155 -38.34 -22.86 -13.09
N PRO A 156 -37.41 -22.06 -13.63
CA PRO A 156 -37.19 -22.03 -15.06
C PRO A 156 -36.75 -23.43 -15.48
N VAL A 157 -37.50 -24.02 -16.43
CA VAL A 157 -37.21 -25.32 -17.01
C VAL A 157 -35.77 -25.32 -17.52
N ALA A 158 -34.85 -25.92 -16.77
CA ALA A 158 -33.57 -26.34 -17.30
C ALA A 158 -33.89 -27.41 -18.35
N LEU A 159 -33.62 -27.08 -19.62
CA LEU A 159 -33.70 -28.03 -20.72
C LEU A 159 -32.65 -29.12 -20.48
N ASP A 160 -33.05 -30.22 -19.83
CA ASP A 160 -32.24 -31.43 -19.78
C ASP A 160 -32.14 -32.00 -21.20
N SER A 161 -30.91 -32.25 -21.63
CA SER A 161 -30.59 -32.88 -22.90
C SER A 161 -31.28 -34.24 -22.96
N ARG A 162 -32.16 -34.44 -23.95
CA ARG A 162 -32.77 -35.73 -24.24
C ARG A 162 -31.68 -36.75 -24.55
N GLU A 163 -31.52 -37.74 -23.68
CA GLU A 163 -30.85 -38.99 -24.00
C GLU A 163 -31.75 -39.78 -24.97
N ILE A 164 -31.18 -40.21 -26.10
CA ILE A 164 -31.88 -40.99 -27.12
C ILE A 164 -32.03 -42.40 -26.58
N ILE A 165 -33.27 -42.81 -26.31
CA ILE A 165 -33.63 -44.21 -26.08
C ILE A 165 -33.78 -44.84 -27.47
N ASP A 166 -32.76 -45.55 -27.92
CA ASP A 166 -32.95 -46.61 -28.91
C ASP A 166 -33.23 -47.90 -28.14
N GLY A 167 -34.35 -48.52 -28.48
CA GLY A 167 -34.88 -49.70 -27.84
C GLY A 167 -34.29 -51.01 -28.35
N ASP A 168 -34.72 -52.04 -27.63
CA ASP A 168 -34.97 -53.42 -28.02
C ASP A 168 -34.12 -54.52 -27.36
N ASP A 169 -34.91 -55.47 -26.83
CA ASP A 169 -34.72 -56.90 -26.62
C ASP A 169 -34.18 -57.42 -25.27
N ASP A 170 -35.15 -57.69 -24.39
CA ASP A 170 -35.58 -59.02 -23.91
C ASP A 170 -34.63 -60.00 -23.16
N ASP A 171 -35.23 -60.52 -22.08
CA ASP A 171 -35.12 -61.85 -21.44
C ASP A 171 -34.05 -62.17 -20.37
N ASP A 172 -34.59 -62.33 -19.14
CA ASP A 172 -34.43 -63.43 -18.18
C ASP A 172 -33.03 -63.95 -17.75
N ASP A 173 -32.67 -63.73 -16.48
CA ASP A 173 -32.79 -64.75 -15.39
C ASP A 173 -31.83 -64.44 -14.22
N LYS A 174 -32.20 -64.96 -13.05
CA LYS A 174 -31.66 -64.76 -11.72
C LYS A 174 -30.18 -65.11 -11.58
N GLY A 175 -29.43 -64.21 -10.94
CA GLY A 175 -28.13 -64.50 -10.33
C GLY A 175 -27.89 -63.60 -9.14
N LYS A 176 -27.90 -64.18 -7.93
CA LYS A 176 -27.44 -63.53 -6.70
C LYS A 176 -25.96 -63.19 -6.86
N ASP A 177 -25.58 -61.93 -6.64
CA ASP A 177 -24.31 -61.63 -6.01
C ASP A 177 -24.41 -60.38 -5.14
N LYS A 178 -23.87 -60.55 -3.94
CA LYS A 178 -23.72 -59.55 -2.89
C LYS A 178 -22.52 -58.69 -3.28
N ASP A 179 -22.76 -57.40 -3.47
CA ASP A 179 -21.89 -56.30 -3.03
C ASP A 179 -22.39 -55.01 -3.69
N LYS A 180 -23.15 -54.20 -2.94
CA LYS A 180 -23.39 -52.80 -3.28
C LYS A 180 -23.26 -51.95 -2.03
N ASP A 181 -22.02 -51.50 -1.90
CA ASP A 181 -21.58 -50.18 -1.49
C ASP A 181 -22.56 -49.30 -0.71
N LYS A 182 -22.04 -48.81 0.40
CA LYS A 182 -22.60 -47.76 1.25
C LYS A 182 -23.18 -46.64 0.38
N GLY A 183 -24.50 -46.54 0.35
CA GLY A 183 -25.20 -45.34 -0.08
C GLY A 183 -24.76 -44.16 0.79
N LYS A 184 -23.67 -43.51 0.39
CA LYS A 184 -23.44 -42.11 0.75
C LYS A 184 -24.62 -41.38 0.14
N ASP A 185 -25.57 -41.00 0.98
CA ASP A 185 -26.44 -39.87 0.71
C ASP A 185 -25.52 -38.72 0.28
N ARG A 186 -25.39 -38.52 -1.03
CA ARG A 186 -24.90 -37.27 -1.60
C ARG A 186 -25.98 -36.27 -1.23
N LYS A 187 -25.91 -35.76 0.00
CA LYS A 187 -26.64 -34.60 0.48
C LYS A 187 -26.39 -33.53 -0.57
N LYS A 188 -27.37 -33.35 -1.46
CA LYS A 188 -27.38 -32.29 -2.47
C LYS A 188 -27.14 -31.02 -1.66
N LYS A 189 -25.96 -30.41 -1.79
CA LYS A 189 -25.68 -29.10 -1.20
C LYS A 189 -26.65 -28.15 -1.90
N THR A 190 -27.83 -27.98 -1.32
CA THR A 190 -28.61 -26.77 -1.58
C THR A 190 -27.71 -25.67 -1.05
N GLU A 191 -27.09 -24.90 -1.95
CA GLU A 191 -26.30 -23.73 -1.56
C GLU A 191 -27.26 -22.78 -0.83
N GLU A 192 -27.24 -22.83 0.51
CA GLU A 192 -28.12 -22.01 1.33
C GLU A 192 -27.72 -20.55 1.10
N ARG A 193 -28.68 -19.76 0.61
CA ARG A 193 -28.44 -18.36 0.27
C ARG A 193 -28.05 -17.60 1.54
N ARG A 194 -26.95 -16.86 1.49
CA ARG A 194 -26.46 -16.01 2.59
C ARG A 194 -26.90 -14.57 2.40
N LYS A 195 -27.07 -13.87 3.52
CA LYS A 195 -27.38 -12.44 3.55
C LYS A 195 -26.24 -11.64 2.92
N THR A 196 -26.62 -10.59 2.20
CA THR A 196 -25.71 -9.69 1.49
C THR A 196 -26.14 -8.25 1.70
N THR A 197 -25.17 -7.35 1.65
CA THR A 197 -25.38 -5.93 1.86
C THR A 197 -24.73 -5.13 0.75
N VAL A 198 -25.48 -4.19 0.18
CA VAL A 198 -25.01 -3.27 -0.85
C VAL A 198 -25.12 -1.86 -0.31
N ILE A 199 -23.99 -1.18 -0.21
CA ILE A 199 -23.92 0.19 0.27
C ILE A 199 -23.62 1.09 -0.92
N SER A 200 -24.58 1.94 -1.28
CA SER A 200 -24.41 2.98 -2.30
C SER A 200 -23.83 4.23 -1.63
N LEU A 201 -22.62 4.60 -2.02
CA LEU A 201 -21.95 5.79 -1.53
C LEU A 201 -22.26 6.99 -2.44
N LEU A 202 -22.73 8.08 -1.84
CA LEU A 202 -22.94 9.36 -2.51
C LEU A 202 -21.98 10.41 -1.96
N CYS A 203 -21.46 11.22 -2.89
CA CYS A 203 -20.68 12.41 -2.57
C CYS A 203 -21.58 13.44 -1.91
N ASP A 204 -21.18 13.86 -0.72
CA ASP A 204 -21.73 15.03 -0.05
C ASP A 204 -20.68 16.13 -0.08
N SER A 205 -20.89 17.15 -0.91
CA SER A 205 -19.89 18.21 -1.14
C SER A 205 -19.80 19.23 0.00
N ASP A 206 -20.72 19.16 0.98
CA ASP A 206 -20.75 20.14 2.06
C ASP A 206 -19.60 19.92 3.04
N PRO A 207 -18.75 20.92 3.30
CA PRO A 207 -17.55 20.77 4.14
C PRO A 207 -17.87 20.54 5.63
N LEU A 208 -19.13 20.73 6.04
CA LEU A 208 -19.62 20.49 7.39
C LEU A 208 -20.42 19.18 7.49
N ALA A 209 -20.68 18.50 6.37
CA ALA A 209 -21.43 17.26 6.37
C ALA A 209 -20.60 16.15 7.03
N LYS A 210 -21.19 15.53 8.04
CA LYS A 210 -20.65 14.32 8.63
C LYS A 210 -21.08 13.11 7.82
N THR A 211 -20.23 12.11 7.77
CA THR A 211 -20.55 10.82 7.15
C THR A 211 -21.73 10.19 7.88
N SER A 212 -22.76 9.79 7.12
CA SER A 212 -23.97 9.20 7.68
C SER A 212 -24.45 8.04 6.80
N VAL A 213 -25.09 7.06 7.43
CA VAL A 213 -25.62 5.88 6.75
C VAL A 213 -27.12 5.80 6.99
N SER A 214 -27.85 5.59 5.90
CA SER A 214 -29.31 5.47 5.91
C SER A 214 -29.72 4.12 5.31
N PHE A 215 -30.74 3.51 5.91
CA PHE A 215 -31.31 2.26 5.42
C PHE A 215 -32.32 2.56 4.31
N VAL A 216 -32.20 1.88 3.17
CA VAL A 216 -33.05 2.10 1.99
C VAL A 216 -34.09 1.00 1.87
N ALA A 217 -33.66 -0.26 1.88
CA ALA A 217 -34.55 -1.39 1.66
C ALA A 217 -33.91 -2.71 2.15
N ALA A 218 -34.78 -3.68 2.47
CA ALA A 218 -34.43 -5.08 2.64
C ALA A 218 -35.33 -5.91 1.73
N VAL A 219 -34.74 -6.74 0.87
CA VAL A 219 -35.45 -7.65 -0.04
C VAL A 219 -35.34 -9.05 0.54
N ASP A 220 -36.50 -9.66 0.80
CA ASP A 220 -36.67 -11.03 1.33
C ASP A 220 -35.80 -11.34 2.56
N ASP A 221 -35.52 -10.32 3.41
CA ASP A 221 -34.61 -10.45 4.56
C ASP A 221 -33.23 -11.04 4.20
N CYS A 222 -32.79 -10.83 2.96
CA CYS A 222 -31.63 -11.51 2.39
C CYS A 222 -30.69 -10.55 1.65
N ALA A 223 -31.22 -9.50 1.01
CA ALA A 223 -30.41 -8.44 0.42
C ALA A 223 -30.77 -7.09 1.05
N TYR A 224 -29.78 -6.43 1.64
CA TYR A 224 -29.94 -5.15 2.32
C TYR A 224 -29.28 -4.04 1.50
N PHE A 225 -29.98 -2.91 1.37
CA PHE A 225 -29.52 -1.75 0.63
C PHE A 225 -29.39 -0.56 1.58
N PHE A 226 -28.20 0.03 1.59
CA PHE A 226 -27.91 1.24 2.37
C PHE A 226 -27.44 2.36 1.45
N GLU A 227 -27.75 3.58 1.85
CA GLU A 227 -27.24 4.80 1.25
C GLU A 227 -26.32 5.48 2.26
N GLY A 228 -25.03 5.57 1.92
CA GLY A 228 -24.03 6.28 2.71
C GLY A 228 -23.69 7.63 2.07
N ARG A 229 -23.80 8.72 2.83
CA ARG A 229 -23.41 10.06 2.39
C ARG A 229 -22.10 10.45 3.04
N SER A 230 -21.15 10.91 2.23
CA SER A 230 -19.81 11.23 2.71
C SER A 230 -19.08 12.23 1.81
N PRO A 231 -18.29 13.16 2.38
CA PRO A 231 -17.38 13.99 1.61
C PRO A 231 -16.22 13.19 1.01
N PHE A 232 -15.86 12.04 1.59
CA PHE A 232 -14.80 11.17 1.08
C PHE A 232 -15.23 10.36 -0.16
N ALA A 233 -16.55 10.27 -0.40
CA ALA A 233 -17.09 9.72 -1.64
C ALA A 233 -17.04 10.74 -2.80
N CYS A 234 -16.51 11.94 -2.59
CA CYS A 234 -16.26 12.90 -3.65
C CYS A 234 -14.88 12.63 -4.27
N GLY A 235 -14.86 12.26 -5.55
CA GLY A 235 -13.63 11.88 -6.25
C GLY A 235 -12.60 13.01 -6.23
N GLY A 236 -11.44 12.75 -5.64
CA GLY A 236 -10.30 13.64 -5.62
C GLY A 236 -9.41 13.43 -6.86
N VAL A 237 -8.51 14.38 -7.07
CA VAL A 237 -7.41 14.21 -8.02
C VAL A 237 -6.34 13.40 -7.29
N HIS A 238 -6.03 12.20 -7.78
CA HIS A 238 -4.86 11.48 -7.32
C HIS A 238 -3.66 12.35 -7.68
N GLN A 239 -3.02 12.95 -6.68
CA GLN A 239 -1.69 13.51 -6.85
C GLN A 239 -0.79 12.31 -7.08
N GLU A 240 -0.66 11.87 -8.34
CA GLU A 240 0.45 11.00 -8.69
C GLU A 240 1.69 11.66 -8.12
N ALA A 241 2.45 10.90 -7.33
CA ALA A 241 3.65 11.39 -6.70
C ALA A 241 4.50 12.03 -7.81
N GLN A 242 4.52 13.36 -7.87
CA GLN A 242 5.29 14.08 -8.86
C GLN A 242 6.69 13.49 -8.82
N ALA A 243 7.13 12.95 -9.96
CA ALA A 243 8.33 12.13 -10.06
C ALA A 243 9.59 12.85 -9.55
N LEU A 244 9.51 14.17 -9.37
CA LEU A 244 10.51 14.98 -8.70
C LEU A 244 9.82 15.92 -7.71
N SER A 245 10.26 15.89 -6.46
CA SER A 245 9.91 16.93 -5.50
C SER A 245 10.39 18.29 -6.02
N PRO A 246 9.76 19.41 -5.62
CA PRO A 246 10.25 20.74 -5.98
C PRO A 246 11.75 20.94 -5.67
N GLY A 247 12.24 20.30 -4.60
CA GLY A 247 13.67 20.27 -4.25
C GLY A 247 14.52 19.41 -5.19
N GLY A 248 13.99 18.30 -5.72
CA GLY A 248 14.68 17.47 -6.70
C GLY A 248 14.94 18.19 -8.02
N VAL A 249 13.95 18.95 -8.51
CA VAL A 249 14.11 19.78 -9.72
C VAL A 249 15.19 20.85 -9.53
N PHE A 250 15.16 21.54 -8.38
CA PHE A 250 16.17 22.54 -8.04
C PHE A 250 17.58 21.92 -7.93
N GLY A 251 17.69 20.74 -7.32
CA GLY A 251 18.95 20.00 -7.21
C GLY A 251 19.57 19.69 -8.57
N VAL A 252 18.79 19.14 -9.51
CA VAL A 252 19.27 18.83 -10.87
C VAL A 252 19.77 20.09 -11.58
N MET A 253 19.05 21.21 -11.46
CA MET A 253 19.45 22.47 -12.08
C MET A 253 20.80 22.99 -11.54
N VAL A 254 20.99 22.94 -10.22
CA VAL A 254 22.27 23.34 -9.60
C VAL A 254 23.41 22.42 -10.03
N THR A 255 23.18 21.10 -10.09
CA THR A 255 24.19 20.15 -10.55
C THR A 255 24.65 20.43 -11.97
N ILE A 256 23.71 20.68 -12.89
CA ILE A 256 24.04 21.01 -14.29
C ILE A 256 24.82 22.33 -14.37
N ALA A 257 24.40 23.36 -13.64
CA ALA A 257 25.10 24.65 -13.63
C ALA A 257 26.55 24.52 -13.13
N VAL A 258 26.79 23.72 -12.09
CA VAL A 258 28.13 23.45 -11.57
C VAL A 258 28.98 22.69 -12.59
N LEU A 259 28.42 21.67 -13.26
CA LEU A 259 29.12 20.92 -14.31
C LEU A 259 29.55 21.82 -15.48
N VAL A 260 28.65 22.68 -15.95
CA VAL A 260 28.95 23.64 -17.04
C VAL A 260 30.02 24.64 -16.59
N TYR A 261 29.96 25.13 -15.36
CA TYR A 261 30.98 26.03 -14.80
C TYR A 261 32.37 25.38 -14.77
N PHE A 262 32.48 24.12 -14.30
CA PHE A 262 33.75 23.40 -14.28
C PHE A 262 34.25 23.07 -15.69
N ALA A 263 33.40 22.52 -16.56
CA ALA A 263 33.82 22.15 -17.90
C ALA A 263 34.21 23.38 -18.74
N GLY A 264 33.37 24.44 -18.73
CA GLY A 264 33.64 25.69 -19.42
C GLY A 264 34.86 26.41 -18.86
N GLY A 265 35.01 26.48 -17.54
CA GLY A 265 36.16 27.11 -16.90
C GLY A 265 37.47 26.37 -17.15
N CYS A 266 37.46 25.03 -17.11
CA CYS A 266 38.62 24.22 -17.47
C CYS A 266 39.01 24.39 -18.94
N VAL A 267 38.03 24.43 -19.86
CA VAL A 267 38.30 24.69 -21.28
C VAL A 267 38.89 26.09 -21.46
N TYR A 268 38.27 27.13 -20.88
CA TYR A 268 38.74 28.51 -20.96
C TYR A 268 40.18 28.68 -20.44
N GLN A 269 40.47 28.16 -19.26
CA GLN A 269 41.81 28.26 -18.66
C GLN A 269 42.87 27.44 -19.42
N ARG A 270 42.46 26.36 -20.09
CA ARG A 270 43.35 25.55 -20.93
C ARG A 270 43.60 26.16 -22.30
N THR A 271 42.56 26.68 -22.96
CA THR A 271 42.65 27.16 -24.35
C THR A 271 43.13 28.60 -24.44
N VAL A 272 42.70 29.46 -23.51
CA VAL A 272 43.02 30.90 -23.53
C VAL A 272 44.22 31.23 -22.63
N MET A 273 44.29 30.63 -21.44
CA MET A 273 45.32 30.97 -20.43
C MET A 273 46.52 30.01 -20.36
N HIS A 274 46.53 28.94 -21.18
CA HIS A 274 47.60 27.93 -21.29
C HIS A 274 48.14 27.35 -19.97
N GLN A 275 47.34 27.33 -18.90
CA GLN A 275 47.80 26.78 -17.61
C GLN A 275 47.74 25.26 -17.60
N ARG A 276 48.70 24.60 -16.93
CA ARG A 276 48.80 23.12 -16.80
C ARG A 276 48.64 22.69 -15.34
N GLY A 277 48.03 21.52 -15.13
CA GLY A 277 47.87 20.90 -13.81
C GLY A 277 46.66 21.41 -13.01
N TRP A 278 46.73 21.30 -11.68
CA TRP A 278 45.65 21.60 -10.74
C TRP A 278 45.22 23.08 -10.69
N ARG A 279 46.00 23.96 -11.34
CA ARG A 279 45.66 25.37 -11.55
C ARG A 279 44.61 25.62 -12.64
N GLN A 280 44.14 24.56 -13.31
CA GLN A 280 43.08 24.62 -14.35
C GLN A 280 41.64 24.68 -13.82
N LEU A 281 41.46 24.57 -12.49
CA LEU A 281 40.14 24.63 -11.88
C LEU A 281 39.78 26.07 -11.49
N PRO A 282 38.67 26.62 -12.00
CA PRO A 282 38.23 27.97 -11.66
C PRO A 282 37.83 28.06 -10.18
N ASN A 283 38.48 28.95 -9.43
CA ASN A 283 38.25 29.18 -7.99
C ASN A 283 38.46 27.95 -7.08
N TYR A 284 39.56 27.20 -7.29
CA TYR A 284 39.89 25.98 -6.53
C TYR A 284 39.82 26.14 -5.00
N ALA A 285 40.31 27.27 -4.46
CA ALA A 285 40.31 27.53 -3.01
C ALA A 285 38.89 27.54 -2.40
N MET A 286 37.91 28.10 -3.12
CA MET A 286 36.51 28.13 -2.70
C MET A 286 35.91 26.73 -2.72
N TRP A 287 36.11 25.97 -3.80
CA TRP A 287 35.56 24.62 -3.96
C TRP A 287 36.18 23.59 -3.00
N ALA A 288 37.48 23.70 -2.73
CA ALA A 288 38.14 22.88 -1.72
C ALA A 288 37.58 23.15 -0.32
N GLY A 289 37.24 24.40 -0.01
CA GLY A 289 36.56 24.78 1.25
C GLY A 289 35.15 24.18 1.36
N ILE A 290 34.36 24.26 0.29
CA ILE A 290 33.01 23.68 0.24
C ILE A 290 33.05 22.16 0.40
N TRP A 291 33.97 21.47 -0.30
CA TRP A 291 34.12 20.01 -0.18
C TRP A 291 34.55 19.59 1.22
N ARG A 292 35.50 20.31 1.83
CA ARG A 292 35.94 20.06 3.21
C ARG A 292 34.80 20.21 4.22
N PHE A 293 33.95 21.22 4.06
CA PHE A 293 32.76 21.41 4.88
C PHE A 293 31.79 20.23 4.79
N PHE A 294 31.52 19.73 3.58
CA PHE A 294 30.65 18.56 3.40
C PHE A 294 31.25 17.28 3.98
N THR A 295 32.55 17.06 3.81
CA THR A 295 33.22 15.89 4.40
C THR A 295 33.19 15.95 5.93
N ASP A 296 33.39 17.12 6.52
CA ASP A 296 33.36 17.30 7.97
C ASP A 296 31.95 17.10 8.53
N MET A 297 30.93 17.68 7.87
CA MET A 297 29.52 17.46 8.22
C MET A 297 29.11 15.98 8.11
N PHE A 298 29.55 15.28 7.06
CA PHE A 298 29.27 13.85 6.88
C PHE A 298 29.97 13.00 7.95
N VAL A 299 31.21 13.32 8.31
CA VAL A 299 31.95 12.64 9.39
C VAL A 299 31.27 12.88 10.74
N ILE A 300 30.83 14.11 11.03
CA ILE A 300 30.09 14.45 12.26
C ILE A 300 28.75 13.71 12.33
N LEU A 301 27.98 13.67 11.24
CA LEU A 301 26.71 12.97 11.17
C LEU A 301 26.89 11.45 11.30
N THR A 302 27.88 10.89 10.61
CA THR A 302 28.19 9.44 10.66
C THR A 302 28.70 9.03 12.03
N SER A 303 29.53 9.85 12.69
CA SER A 303 29.99 9.59 14.06
C SER A 303 28.88 9.71 15.11
N SER A 304 27.90 10.59 14.88
CA SER A 304 26.71 10.73 15.72
C SER A 304 25.75 9.54 15.56
N CYS A 305 25.57 9.02 14.35
CA CYS A 305 24.80 7.79 14.13
C CYS A 305 25.53 6.53 14.62
N ALA A 306 26.87 6.50 14.56
CA ALA A 306 27.67 5.38 15.07
C ALA A 306 27.66 5.28 16.60
N ARG A 307 27.45 6.39 17.32
CA ARG A 307 27.24 6.40 18.78
C ARG A 307 25.88 5.83 19.22
N PHE A 308 24.91 5.70 18.31
CA PHE A 308 23.61 5.06 18.57
C PHE A 308 23.57 3.56 18.25
N MET A 309 24.66 2.99 17.71
CA MET A 309 24.81 1.54 17.62
C MET A 309 25.47 1.01 18.91
N PRO A 310 24.88 0.02 19.62
CA PRO A 310 25.51 -0.59 20.78
C PRO A 310 26.69 -1.46 20.32
N ALA A 311 27.86 -0.85 20.17
CA ALA A 311 29.09 -1.58 19.96
C ALA A 311 29.45 -2.32 21.26
N ARG A 312 29.13 -3.62 21.32
CA ARG A 312 29.76 -4.55 22.26
C ARG A 312 31.26 -4.64 21.91
N ARG A 313 32.05 -3.68 22.38
CA ARG A 313 33.52 -3.77 22.37
C ARG A 313 34.00 -3.90 23.81
N GLY A 314 34.19 -5.15 24.21
CA GLY A 314 34.85 -5.49 25.47
C GLY A 314 36.28 -5.00 25.44
N TYR A 315 36.70 -4.36 26.53
CA TYR A 315 38.09 -4.09 26.84
C TYR A 315 38.80 -5.43 27.12
N SER A 316 39.50 -5.99 26.12
CA SER A 316 40.54 -6.98 26.37
C SER A 316 41.84 -6.25 26.69
N ARG A 317 42.12 -6.13 27.98
CA ARG A 317 43.42 -5.75 28.50
C ARG A 317 44.35 -6.93 28.21
N VAL A 318 45.36 -6.72 27.37
CA VAL A 318 46.45 -7.68 27.21
C VAL A 318 47.74 -6.89 27.38
N SER A 319 48.39 -7.09 28.51
CA SER A 319 49.79 -6.71 28.70
C SER A 319 50.63 -7.68 27.88
N LEU A 320 51.47 -7.17 26.99
CA LEU A 320 52.73 -7.81 26.65
C LEU A 320 53.80 -6.73 26.57
N GLY A 321 54.95 -7.06 27.18
CA GLY A 321 56.01 -6.13 27.53
C GLY A 321 56.76 -5.53 26.34
N GLN A 322 57.36 -4.37 26.63
CA GLN A 322 58.79 -4.12 26.51
C GLN A 322 59.47 -4.63 25.22
N ASP A 323 59.65 -3.74 24.24
CA ASP A 323 60.96 -3.13 23.94
C ASP A 323 60.93 -2.30 22.64
N ASN A 324 61.62 -1.15 22.71
CA ASN A 324 62.41 -0.51 21.66
C ASN A 324 61.98 -0.69 20.18
N ALA A 325 61.53 0.40 19.55
CA ALA A 325 62.24 1.03 18.43
C ALA A 325 61.38 2.08 17.71
N ARG A 326 61.92 3.30 17.68
CA ARG A 326 61.82 4.32 16.63
C ARG A 326 61.11 3.89 15.34
N ARG A 327 59.95 4.49 15.04
CA ARG A 327 59.50 4.69 13.65
C ARG A 327 58.42 5.77 13.54
N GLY A 328 58.83 7.01 13.79
CA GLY A 328 58.07 8.22 13.41
C GLY A 328 59.01 9.12 12.61
N ARG A 329 58.49 9.66 11.50
CA ARG A 329 59.14 10.52 10.48
C ARG A 329 59.94 9.79 9.40
N ARG A 330 59.36 9.76 8.20
CA ARG A 330 60.05 9.46 6.93
C ARG A 330 59.74 10.50 5.83
N ASN A 331 58.80 11.42 6.05
CA ASN A 331 58.43 12.39 5.00
C ASN A 331 59.10 13.77 5.18
N GLU A 332 59.64 14.11 6.35
CA GLU A 332 60.34 15.38 6.58
C GLU A 332 61.84 15.31 6.26
N ASP A 333 62.40 14.10 6.11
CA ASP A 333 63.82 13.89 5.83
C ASP A 333 64.12 13.89 4.31
N GLU A 334 63.10 13.65 3.46
CA GLU A 334 63.22 13.73 2.00
C GLU A 334 63.26 15.20 1.52
N ASP A 335 62.47 16.08 2.15
CA ASP A 335 62.48 17.52 1.83
C ASP A 335 63.79 18.21 2.28
N ARG A 336 64.43 17.71 3.35
CA ARG A 336 65.74 18.23 3.80
C ARG A 336 66.92 17.81 2.92
N LEU A 337 66.80 16.71 2.17
CA LEU A 337 67.83 16.29 1.22
C LEU A 337 67.82 17.13 -0.07
N ILE A 338 66.71 17.81 -0.37
CA ILE A 338 66.58 18.69 -1.54
C ILE A 338 67.14 20.07 -1.22
N ASP A 339 66.86 20.60 -0.02
CA ASP A 339 67.39 21.93 0.39
C ASP A 339 68.92 21.92 0.62
N ASN A 340 69.52 20.80 1.04
CA ASN A 340 70.99 20.68 1.20
C ASN A 340 71.73 20.49 -0.14
N LEU A 341 71.04 20.13 -1.23
CA LEU A 341 71.68 19.93 -2.54
C LEU A 341 71.79 21.23 -3.34
N ASP A 342 70.94 22.22 -3.04
CA ASP A 342 70.98 23.56 -3.65
C ASP A 342 72.05 24.47 -3.01
N GLU A 343 72.56 24.17 -1.80
CA GLU A 343 73.63 24.96 -1.15
C GLU A 343 75.06 24.57 -1.57
N GLU A 344 75.29 23.42 -2.22
CA GLU A 344 76.66 22.98 -2.62
C GLU A 344 77.04 23.35 -4.06
N TRP A 345 76.21 24.12 -4.77
CA TRP A 345 76.48 24.55 -6.17
C TRP A 345 76.83 26.03 -6.34
N ASP A 346 76.93 26.81 -5.25
CA ASP A 346 77.16 28.27 -5.29
C ASP A 346 78.46 28.74 -4.60
N ASP A 347 79.48 27.89 -4.45
CA ASP A 347 80.87 28.31 -4.16
C ASP A 347 81.89 27.76 -5.17
#